data_AF-A0A7L1F1P7-F1
#
_entry.id   AF-A0A7L1F1P7-F1
#
_cell.length_a   1.000
_cell.length_b   1.000
_cell.length_c   1.000
_cell.angle_alpha   90.00
_cell.angle_beta   90.00
_cell.angle_gamma   90.00
#
_symmetry.space_group_name_H-M   'P 1'
#
loop_
_entity.id
_entity.type
_entity.pdbx_description
1 polymer ?
#
loop_
_entity_poly.entity_id
_entity_poly.type
_entity_poly.pdbx_seq_one_letter_code
_entity_poly.pdbx_strand_id
1 'polypeptide(L)'
;QVRPLFYLSLSDLFLGLCWLAGALLYSSPTSQQDLICYNLQATGQIFYVASFLYTVNYTWHLYMDLKVKYNQNLFRVPPQVVDYASCFGRIATILSSLIPFLLMVPVFCLGNSSNCYQNFSQKHGCLLMHTEVAEPPGEPQSPSGSVCRAMHFYGVGVFLLSFLVSFVAILVILSQARGLYKRFVNSTGFLGDQQWAMIKMVEQRVVFYPVVFFCCWAPAVLLGMLKLTASTTSKIYMALLILQALTAASQGLLNCLVYGWTQHVFLSLKRGSRRDVDTQTPLLRSQKKFYSSTAPAGPPDTEGSSSTLL
;
A
#
# COMPACT_ATOMS: atom_id res chain seq x y z
N GLN A 1 -5.42 -17.63 1.07
CA GLN A 1 -6.22 -16.80 0.15
C GLN A 1 -5.34 -15.67 -0.36
N VAL A 2 -4.97 -15.70 -1.65
CA VAL A 2 -3.92 -14.85 -2.27
C VAL A 2 -4.50 -13.84 -3.27
N ARG A 3 -5.81 -13.88 -3.54
CA ARG A 3 -6.47 -13.15 -4.65
C ARG A 3 -6.29 -11.61 -4.62
N PRO A 4 -6.58 -10.88 -3.52
CA PRO A 4 -6.48 -9.41 -3.53
C PRO A 4 -5.05 -8.91 -3.67
N LEU A 5 -4.09 -9.62 -3.04
CA LEU A 5 -2.67 -9.32 -3.11
C LEU A 5 -2.11 -9.55 -4.52
N PHE A 6 -2.58 -10.60 -5.20
CA PHE A 6 -2.25 -10.87 -6.60
C PHE A 6 -2.70 -9.71 -7.51
N TYR A 7 -3.95 -9.26 -7.41
CA TYR A 7 -4.44 -8.14 -8.22
C TYR A 7 -3.73 -6.82 -7.91
N LEU A 8 -3.40 -6.56 -6.63
CA LEU A 8 -2.57 -5.43 -6.24
C LEU A 8 -1.19 -5.49 -6.91
N SER A 9 -0.49 -6.62 -6.79
CA SER A 9 0.84 -6.80 -7.40
C SER A 9 0.81 -6.72 -8.93
N LEU A 10 -0.28 -7.18 -9.55
CA LEU A 10 -0.48 -7.11 -11.00
C LEU A 10 -0.70 -5.66 -11.44
N SER A 11 -1.48 -4.88 -10.69
CA SER A 11 -1.67 -3.45 -10.93
C SER A 11 -0.36 -2.68 -10.80
N ASP A 12 0.43 -2.96 -9.76
CA ASP A 12 1.74 -2.34 -9.55
C ASP A 12 2.73 -2.73 -10.66
N LEU A 13 2.67 -3.97 -11.15
CA LEU A 13 3.48 -4.42 -12.29
C LEU A 13 3.12 -3.66 -13.57
N PHE A 14 1.82 -3.56 -13.90
CA PHE A 14 1.39 -2.81 -15.08
C PHE A 14 1.73 -1.33 -14.98
N LEU A 15 1.67 -0.75 -13.78
CA LEU A 15 2.14 0.60 -13.54
C LEU A 15 3.65 0.74 -13.84
N GLY A 16 4.48 -0.18 -13.34
CA GLY A 16 5.91 -0.22 -13.65
C GLY A 16 6.20 -0.38 -15.15
N LEU A 17 5.41 -1.21 -15.85
CA LEU A 17 5.49 -1.34 -17.31
C LEU A 17 5.09 -0.05 -18.04
N CYS A 18 4.10 0.71 -17.55
CA CYS A 18 3.75 2.01 -18.11
C CYS A 18 4.90 3.01 -17.98
N TRP A 19 5.60 3.02 -16.84
CA TRP A 19 6.81 3.82 -16.66
C TRP A 19 7.94 3.42 -17.61
N LEU A 20 8.18 2.11 -17.75
CA LEU A 20 9.21 1.60 -18.66
C LEU A 20 8.88 1.95 -20.12
N ALA A 21 7.63 1.77 -20.54
CA ALA A 21 7.16 2.14 -21.87
C ALA A 21 7.30 3.65 -22.12
N GLY A 22 6.96 4.50 -21.13
CA GLY A 22 7.14 5.95 -21.23
C GLY A 22 8.61 6.35 -21.37
N ALA A 23 9.51 5.69 -20.64
CA ALA A 23 10.95 5.91 -20.76
C ALA A 23 11.52 5.45 -22.12
N LEU A 24 11.03 4.32 -22.65
CA LEU A 24 11.42 3.84 -23.99
C LEU A 24 10.94 4.79 -25.07
N LEU A 25 9.68 5.25 -25.00
CA LEU A 25 9.12 6.23 -25.93
C LEU A 25 9.86 7.57 -25.85
N TYR A 26 10.27 8.00 -24.65
CA TYR A 26 11.14 9.16 -24.49
C TYR A 26 12.46 9.03 -25.27
N SER A 27 13.04 7.83 -25.35
CA SER A 27 14.30 7.59 -26.07
C SER A 27 14.17 7.43 -27.59
N SER A 28 12.97 7.15 -28.11
CA SER A 28 12.72 6.78 -29.51
C SER A 28 11.67 7.68 -30.16
N PRO A 29 12.07 8.74 -30.89
CA PRO A 29 11.11 9.67 -31.49
C PRO A 29 10.30 9.01 -32.60
N THR A 30 8.97 9.09 -32.51
CA THR A 30 8.01 8.53 -33.49
C THR A 30 6.95 9.58 -33.87
N SER A 31 6.36 9.47 -35.08
CA SER A 31 5.41 10.46 -35.61
C SER A 31 4.09 10.59 -34.83
N GLN A 32 3.73 9.58 -34.02
CA GLN A 32 2.52 9.55 -33.19
C GLN A 32 2.81 9.54 -31.69
N GLN A 33 4.05 9.91 -31.30
CA GLN A 33 4.52 9.81 -29.93
C GLN A 33 3.58 10.51 -28.94
N ASP A 34 3.15 11.74 -29.23
CA ASP A 34 2.33 12.54 -28.31
C ASP A 34 0.99 11.89 -27.95
N LEU A 35 0.32 11.27 -28.92
CA LEU A 35 -0.94 10.55 -28.70
C LEU A 35 -0.72 9.28 -27.86
N ILE A 36 0.36 8.54 -28.14
CA ILE A 36 0.71 7.33 -27.40
C ILE A 36 1.06 7.70 -25.95
N CYS A 37 1.85 8.75 -25.74
CA CYS A 37 2.25 9.24 -24.41
C CYS A 37 1.04 9.71 -23.59
N TYR A 38 0.11 10.44 -24.21
CA TYR A 38 -1.11 10.89 -23.54
C TYR A 38 -1.96 9.71 -23.04
N ASN A 39 -2.22 8.73 -23.91
CA ASN A 39 -3.00 7.55 -23.58
C ASN A 39 -2.28 6.65 -22.57
N LEU A 40 -0.94 6.54 -22.66
CA LEU A 40 -0.12 5.82 -21.70
C LEU A 40 -0.16 6.48 -20.32
N GLN A 41 -0.17 7.81 -20.25
CA GLN A 41 -0.33 8.54 -18.99
C GLN A 41 -1.70 8.29 -18.36
N ALA A 42 -2.77 8.39 -19.14
CA ALA A 42 -4.12 8.10 -18.65
C ALA A 42 -4.24 6.64 -18.18
N THR A 43 -3.61 5.70 -18.90
CA THR A 43 -3.53 4.29 -18.52
C THR A 43 -2.76 4.08 -17.21
N GLY A 44 -1.62 4.76 -17.03
CA GLY A 44 -0.88 4.74 -15.78
C GLY A 44 -1.71 5.25 -14.60
N GLN A 45 -2.51 6.31 -14.80
CA GLN A 45 -3.44 6.82 -13.78
C GLN A 45 -4.53 5.81 -13.40
N ILE A 46 -5.04 5.02 -14.34
CA ILE A 46 -5.95 3.90 -14.03
C ILE A 46 -5.26 2.95 -13.04
N PHE A 47 -4.03 2.53 -13.32
CA PHE A 47 -3.30 1.59 -12.45
C PHE A 47 -2.95 2.19 -11.09
N TYR A 48 -2.64 3.49 -11.01
CA TYR A 48 -2.49 4.20 -9.73
C TYR A 48 -3.75 4.08 -8.86
N VAL A 49 -4.91 4.47 -9.41
CA VAL A 49 -6.17 4.46 -8.67
C VAL A 49 -6.62 3.03 -8.35
N ALA A 50 -6.40 2.08 -9.26
CA ALA A 50 -6.66 0.67 -9.04
C ALA A 50 -5.81 0.12 -7.88
N SER A 51 -4.51 0.40 -7.85
CA SER A 51 -3.62 -0.02 -6.76
C SER A 51 -4.05 0.56 -5.40
N PHE A 52 -4.54 1.80 -5.34
CA PHE A 52 -5.10 2.37 -4.12
C PHE A 52 -6.32 1.58 -3.62
N LEU A 53 -7.29 1.33 -4.50
CA LEU A 53 -8.51 0.61 -4.16
C LEU A 53 -8.24 -0.85 -3.79
N TYR A 54 -7.32 -1.51 -4.48
CA TYR A 54 -6.90 -2.87 -4.12
C TYR A 54 -6.19 -2.92 -2.76
N THR A 55 -5.43 -1.89 -2.39
CA THR A 55 -4.81 -1.80 -1.06
C THR A 55 -5.88 -1.67 0.03
N VAL A 56 -6.90 -0.83 -0.18
CA VAL A 56 -8.05 -0.71 0.73
C VAL A 56 -8.79 -2.05 0.84
N ASN A 57 -9.08 -2.69 -0.29
CA ASN A 57 -9.78 -3.98 -0.33
C ASN A 57 -9.00 -5.10 0.39
N TYR A 58 -7.68 -5.15 0.17
CA TYR A 58 -6.79 -6.08 0.89
C TYR A 58 -6.84 -5.83 2.41
N THR A 59 -6.72 -4.57 2.83
CA THR A 59 -6.76 -4.19 4.25
C THR A 59 -8.11 -4.51 4.89
N TRP A 60 -9.21 -4.27 4.17
CA TRP A 60 -10.56 -4.65 4.57
C TRP A 60 -10.71 -6.16 4.73
N HIS A 61 -10.21 -6.94 3.77
CA HIS A 61 -10.25 -8.39 3.83
C HIS A 61 -9.47 -8.94 5.04
N LEU A 62 -8.30 -8.37 5.34
CA LEU A 62 -7.55 -8.70 6.56
C LEU A 62 -8.35 -8.39 7.83
N TYR A 63 -8.99 -7.22 7.89
CA TYR A 63 -9.84 -6.84 9.02
C TYR A 63 -11.03 -7.78 9.18
N MET A 64 -11.72 -8.13 8.09
CA MET A 64 -12.86 -9.05 8.14
C MET A 64 -12.46 -10.46 8.54
N ASP A 65 -11.32 -10.98 8.07
CA ASP A 65 -10.78 -12.27 8.52
C ASP A 65 -10.49 -12.27 10.03
N LEU A 66 -9.89 -11.19 10.54
CA LEU A 66 -9.69 -11.00 11.98
C LEU A 66 -11.01 -10.92 12.75
N LYS A 67 -11.99 -10.17 12.24
CA LYS A 67 -13.32 -9.99 12.85
C LYS A 67 -14.10 -11.30 12.89
N VAL A 68 -14.06 -12.11 11.84
CA VAL A 68 -14.71 -13.41 11.79
C VAL A 68 -14.08 -14.37 12.79
N LYS A 69 -12.74 -14.45 12.85
CA LYS A 69 -12.03 -15.27 13.84
C LYS A 69 -12.34 -14.83 15.27
N TYR A 70 -12.46 -13.53 15.51
CA TYR A 70 -12.89 -13.00 16.81
C TYR A 70 -14.31 -13.44 17.17
N ASN A 71 -15.27 -13.24 16.26
CA ASN A 71 -16.68 -13.59 16.50
C ASN A 71 -16.86 -15.10 16.68
N GLN A 72 -16.13 -15.94 15.93
CA GLN A 72 -16.16 -17.39 16.08
C GLN A 72 -15.67 -17.84 17.47
N ASN A 73 -14.59 -17.25 17.97
CA ASN A 73 -14.06 -17.58 19.30
C ASN A 73 -14.99 -17.11 20.44
N LEU A 74 -15.66 -15.97 20.28
CA LEU A 74 -16.50 -15.41 21.35
C LEU A 74 -17.93 -15.97 21.37
N PHE A 75 -18.54 -16.18 20.20
CA PHE A 75 -19.96 -16.51 20.07
C PHE A 75 -20.24 -17.86 19.39
N ARG A 76 -19.22 -18.66 19.05
CA ARG A 76 -19.37 -19.98 18.41
C ARG A 76 -20.27 -19.94 17.15
N VAL A 77 -20.18 -18.83 16.40
CA VAL A 77 -21.08 -18.53 15.27
C VAL A 77 -20.92 -19.54 14.11
N PRO A 78 -22.01 -20.01 13.46
CA PRO A 78 -21.94 -20.99 12.38
C PRO A 78 -21.20 -20.49 11.11
N PRO A 79 -20.73 -21.41 10.25
CA PRO A 79 -19.92 -21.10 9.05
C PRO A 79 -20.63 -20.26 7.97
N GLN A 80 -21.93 -20.02 8.04
CA GLN A 80 -22.71 -19.27 7.04
C GLN A 80 -22.26 -17.81 6.85
N VAL A 81 -21.61 -17.19 7.85
CA VAL A 81 -21.07 -15.82 7.75
C VAL A 81 -19.86 -15.73 6.81
N VAL A 82 -19.19 -16.86 6.55
CA VAL A 82 -17.98 -16.92 5.70
C VAL A 82 -18.32 -16.75 4.22
N ASP A 83 -19.48 -17.25 3.77
CA ASP A 83 -19.90 -17.17 2.36
C ASP A 83 -20.29 -15.74 1.94
N TYR A 84 -20.92 -14.98 2.84
CA TYR A 84 -21.27 -13.57 2.58
C TYR A 84 -20.03 -12.68 2.46
N ALA A 85 -19.01 -12.91 3.30
CA ALA A 85 -17.73 -12.19 3.21
C ALA A 85 -16.98 -12.47 1.90
N SER A 86 -17.08 -13.70 1.38
CA SER A 86 -16.50 -14.10 0.09
C SER A 86 -17.17 -13.40 -1.10
N CYS A 87 -18.50 -13.28 -1.09
CA CYS A 87 -19.24 -12.56 -2.13
C CYS A 87 -18.88 -11.08 -2.15
N PHE A 88 -18.90 -10.42 -0.98
CA PHE A 88 -18.52 -9.01 -0.86
C PHE A 88 -17.08 -8.76 -1.31
N GLY A 89 -16.15 -9.66 -0.96
CA GLY A 89 -14.76 -9.59 -1.43
C GLY A 89 -14.64 -9.62 -2.96
N ARG A 90 -15.40 -10.49 -3.64
CA ARG A 90 -15.41 -10.55 -5.12
C ARG A 90 -15.99 -9.28 -5.74
N ILE A 91 -17.11 -8.78 -5.21
CA ILE A 91 -17.72 -7.53 -5.70
C ILE A 91 -16.73 -6.37 -5.52
N ALA A 92 -16.11 -6.26 -4.35
CA ALA A 92 -15.11 -5.23 -4.06
C ALA A 92 -13.92 -5.33 -5.02
N THR A 93 -13.43 -6.54 -5.34
CA THR A 93 -12.35 -6.72 -6.33
C THR A 93 -12.75 -6.24 -7.73
N ILE A 94 -13.97 -6.54 -8.18
CA ILE A 94 -14.47 -6.09 -9.49
C ILE A 94 -14.64 -4.57 -9.51
N LEU A 95 -15.15 -3.99 -8.43
CA LEU A 95 -15.29 -2.53 -8.32
C LEU A 95 -13.93 -1.83 -8.27
N SER A 96 -12.92 -2.43 -7.62
CA SER A 96 -11.55 -1.90 -7.58
C SER A 96 -10.90 -1.76 -8.96
N SER A 97 -11.31 -2.53 -9.97
CA SER A 97 -10.85 -2.35 -11.37
C SER A 97 -11.80 -1.49 -12.22
N LEU A 98 -13.11 -1.62 -12.03
CA LEU A 98 -14.10 -0.92 -12.84
C LEU A 98 -14.14 0.58 -12.56
N ILE A 99 -14.07 0.97 -11.27
CA ILE A 99 -14.14 2.38 -10.87
C ILE A 99 -12.99 3.23 -11.47
N PRO A 100 -11.70 2.82 -11.37
CA PRO A 100 -10.60 3.55 -12.00
C PRO A 100 -10.78 3.74 -13.50
N PHE A 101 -11.27 2.72 -14.20
CA PHE A 101 -11.54 2.80 -15.63
C PHE A 101 -12.62 3.84 -15.93
N LEU A 102 -13.77 3.76 -15.25
CA LEU A 102 -14.89 4.69 -15.41
C LEU A 102 -14.49 6.14 -15.11
N LEU A 103 -13.68 6.36 -14.07
CA LEU A 103 -13.19 7.68 -13.71
C LEU A 103 -12.27 8.28 -14.79
N MET A 104 -11.55 7.45 -15.54
CA MET A 104 -10.62 7.91 -16.59
C MET A 104 -11.24 7.99 -17.98
N VAL A 105 -12.46 7.49 -18.19
CA VAL A 105 -13.19 7.60 -19.48
C VAL A 105 -13.27 9.06 -19.99
N PRO A 106 -13.60 10.08 -19.18
CA PRO A 106 -13.66 11.46 -19.66
C PRO A 106 -12.31 11.96 -20.20
N VAL A 107 -11.20 11.54 -19.58
CA VAL A 107 -9.85 11.90 -20.01
C VAL A 107 -9.54 11.28 -21.37
N PHE A 108 -9.92 10.02 -21.60
CA PHE A 108 -9.75 9.38 -22.91
C PHE A 108 -10.66 9.96 -23.98
N CYS A 109 -11.96 10.06 -23.74
CA CYS A 109 -12.93 10.42 -24.77
C CYS A 109 -12.88 11.93 -25.09
N LEU A 110 -12.99 12.79 -24.07
CA LEU A 110 -13.02 14.24 -24.27
C LEU A 110 -11.63 14.79 -24.56
N GLY A 111 -10.59 14.22 -23.94
CA GLY A 111 -9.20 14.60 -24.17
C GLY A 111 -8.72 14.29 -25.59
N ASN A 112 -9.01 13.09 -26.10
CA ASN A 112 -8.66 12.75 -27.49
C ASN A 112 -9.53 13.49 -28.50
N SER A 113 -10.83 13.64 -28.26
CA SER A 113 -11.72 14.40 -29.16
C SER A 113 -11.32 15.87 -29.29
N SER A 114 -10.70 16.43 -28.25
CA SER A 114 -10.25 17.83 -28.22
C SER A 114 -8.77 18.00 -28.61
N ASN A 115 -8.10 16.93 -29.05
CA ASN A 115 -6.68 16.90 -29.41
C ASN A 115 -5.73 17.42 -28.31
N CYS A 116 -6.05 17.14 -27.04
CA CYS A 116 -5.28 17.62 -25.89
C CYS A 116 -3.84 17.06 -25.83
N TYR A 117 -3.55 16.03 -26.61
CA TYR A 117 -2.21 15.47 -26.77
C TYR A 117 -1.23 16.42 -27.49
N GLN A 118 -1.69 17.42 -28.26
CA GLN A 118 -0.75 18.34 -28.92
C GLN A 118 0.08 19.18 -27.93
N ASN A 119 -0.42 19.37 -26.70
CA ASN A 119 0.34 20.01 -25.62
C ASN A 119 1.50 19.15 -25.08
N PHE A 120 1.60 17.87 -25.49
CA PHE A 120 2.70 16.98 -25.10
C PHE A 120 3.93 17.08 -26.01
N SER A 121 3.90 17.91 -27.06
CA SER A 121 4.97 18.08 -28.05
C SER A 121 6.31 18.58 -27.48
N GLN A 122 6.38 18.94 -26.20
CA GLN A 122 7.63 19.34 -25.53
C GLN A 122 8.52 18.16 -25.14
N LYS A 123 9.83 18.45 -25.02
CA LYS A 123 10.97 17.52 -24.90
C LYS A 123 10.94 16.50 -23.73
N HIS A 124 9.87 16.41 -22.94
CA HIS A 124 9.75 15.47 -21.81
C HIS A 124 8.31 14.94 -21.60
N GLY A 125 7.38 15.19 -22.53
CA GLY A 125 5.95 14.86 -22.37
C GLY A 125 5.63 13.39 -22.07
N CYS A 126 6.48 12.45 -22.50
CA CYS A 126 6.20 11.03 -22.34
C CYS A 126 6.50 10.43 -20.96
N LEU A 127 7.14 11.20 -20.07
CA LEU A 127 7.36 10.73 -18.70
C LEU A 127 6.01 10.70 -17.98
N LEU A 128 5.67 9.56 -17.38
CA LEU A 128 4.39 9.40 -16.68
C LEU A 128 4.26 10.47 -15.58
N MET A 129 3.11 11.14 -15.48
CA MET A 129 2.93 12.32 -14.62
C MET A 129 3.82 13.53 -14.99
N HIS A 130 4.39 13.62 -16.20
CA HIS A 130 5.00 14.84 -16.72
C HIS A 130 4.05 15.54 -17.70
N THR A 131 3.57 16.71 -17.31
CA THR A 131 2.78 17.58 -18.20
C THR A 131 3.23 18.99 -17.91
N GLU A 132 4.25 19.47 -18.61
CA GLU A 132 4.51 20.90 -18.64
C GLU A 132 3.41 21.53 -19.49
N VAL A 133 2.51 22.25 -18.82
CA VAL A 133 1.63 23.19 -19.50
C VAL A 133 2.48 24.42 -19.74
N ALA A 134 3.28 24.41 -20.80
CA ALA A 134 3.84 25.64 -21.33
C ALA A 134 2.72 26.36 -22.08
N GLU A 135 2.01 27.27 -21.43
CA GLU A 135 1.32 28.33 -22.16
C GLU A 135 2.40 29.19 -22.83
N PRO A 136 2.44 29.31 -24.17
CA PRO A 136 3.10 30.45 -24.77
C PRO A 136 2.32 31.72 -24.36
N PRO A 137 3.00 32.77 -23.90
CA PRO A 137 2.34 33.99 -23.48
C PRO A 137 1.77 34.69 -24.72
N GLY A 138 0.45 34.63 -24.92
CA GLY A 138 -0.24 35.57 -25.80
C GLY A 138 -1.16 35.03 -26.91
N GLU A 139 -1.56 33.75 -26.93
CA GLU A 139 -2.59 33.30 -27.88
C GLU A 139 -4.02 33.32 -27.30
N PRO A 140 -5.05 33.66 -28.11
CA PRO A 140 -6.45 33.67 -27.67
C PRO A 140 -6.86 32.27 -27.21
N GLN A 141 -7.53 32.18 -26.05
CA GLN A 141 -8.06 30.93 -25.51
C GLN A 141 -9.02 30.29 -26.52
N SER A 142 -8.56 29.26 -27.23
CA SER A 142 -9.42 28.42 -28.04
C SER A 142 -10.35 27.60 -27.12
N PRO A 143 -11.59 27.29 -27.55
CA PRO A 143 -12.51 26.45 -26.77
C PRO A 143 -11.90 25.11 -26.37
N SER A 144 -11.07 24.52 -27.26
CA SER A 144 -10.31 23.29 -27.01
C SER A 144 -9.27 23.45 -25.89
N GLY A 145 -8.59 24.60 -25.79
CA GLY A 145 -7.64 24.87 -24.71
C GLY A 145 -8.27 24.85 -23.32
N SER A 146 -9.51 25.35 -23.19
CA SER A 146 -10.26 25.34 -21.93
C SER A 146 -10.66 23.93 -21.49
N VAL A 147 -11.08 23.07 -22.43
CA VAL A 147 -11.45 21.67 -22.17
C VAL A 147 -10.21 20.86 -21.75
N CYS A 148 -9.08 21.04 -22.42
CA CYS A 148 -7.84 20.33 -22.09
C CYS A 148 -7.32 20.68 -20.69
N ARG A 149 -7.42 21.96 -20.30
CA ARG A 149 -7.11 22.41 -18.95
C ARG A 149 -8.04 21.77 -17.92
N ALA A 150 -9.34 21.74 -18.18
CA ALA A 150 -10.31 21.10 -17.29
C ALA A 150 -10.04 19.60 -17.13
N MET A 151 -9.74 18.87 -18.22
CA MET A 151 -9.40 17.44 -18.18
C MET A 151 -8.10 17.16 -17.42
N HIS A 152 -7.11 18.05 -17.55
CA HIS A 152 -5.86 17.96 -16.80
C HIS A 152 -6.08 18.08 -15.29
N PHE A 153 -6.80 19.13 -14.86
CA PHE A 153 -7.15 19.31 -13.45
C PHE A 153 -8.04 18.18 -12.92
N TYR A 154 -8.98 17.69 -13.73
CA TYR A 154 -9.80 16.54 -13.40
C TYR A 154 -8.95 15.29 -13.14
N GLY A 155 -8.01 14.95 -14.03
CA GLY A 155 -7.14 13.79 -13.85
C GLY A 155 -6.25 13.88 -12.60
N VAL A 156 -5.65 15.05 -12.34
CA VAL A 156 -4.86 15.30 -11.12
C VAL A 156 -5.75 15.24 -9.87
N GLY A 157 -6.94 15.85 -9.92
CA GLY A 157 -7.90 15.86 -8.82
C GLY A 157 -8.41 14.46 -8.47
N VAL A 158 -8.77 13.65 -9.48
CA VAL A 158 -9.17 12.25 -9.30
C VAL A 158 -8.06 11.45 -8.62
N PHE A 159 -6.81 11.62 -9.05
CA PHE A 159 -5.66 10.95 -8.45
C PHE A 159 -5.49 11.32 -6.97
N LEU A 160 -5.44 12.62 -6.65
CA LEU A 160 -5.23 13.11 -5.29
C LEU A 160 -6.38 12.74 -4.34
N LEU A 161 -7.63 12.89 -4.80
CA LEU A 161 -8.81 12.55 -4.02
C LEU A 161 -8.86 11.04 -3.74
N SER A 162 -8.58 10.22 -4.74
CA SER A 162 -8.55 8.76 -4.58
C SER A 162 -7.47 8.32 -3.60
N PHE A 163 -6.29 8.94 -3.65
CA PHE A 163 -5.21 8.71 -2.69
C PHE A 163 -5.65 9.05 -1.26
N LEU A 164 -6.21 10.25 -1.06
CA LEU A 164 -6.63 10.73 0.26
C LEU A 164 -7.73 9.83 0.86
N VAL A 165 -8.78 9.54 0.09
CA VAL A 165 -9.88 8.66 0.52
C VAL A 165 -9.35 7.27 0.87
N SER A 166 -8.47 6.71 0.05
CA SER A 166 -7.88 5.40 0.31
C SER A 166 -7.00 5.37 1.55
N PHE A 167 -6.17 6.41 1.74
CA PHE A 167 -5.32 6.53 2.92
C PHE A 167 -6.14 6.61 4.21
N VAL A 168 -7.18 7.45 4.23
CA VAL A 168 -8.10 7.55 5.38
C VAL A 168 -8.81 6.23 5.63
N ALA A 169 -9.30 5.56 4.57
CA ALA A 169 -9.94 4.25 4.70
C ALA A 169 -9.00 3.20 5.31
N ILE A 170 -7.75 3.13 4.86
CA ILE A 170 -6.72 2.23 5.42
C ILE A 170 -6.51 2.52 6.91
N LEU A 171 -6.34 3.80 7.30
CA LEU A 171 -6.16 4.20 8.70
C LEU A 171 -7.36 3.81 9.56
N VAL A 172 -8.59 4.05 9.09
CA VAL A 172 -9.82 3.70 9.82
C VAL A 172 -9.92 2.19 10.00
N ILE A 173 -9.70 1.40 8.96
CA ILE A 173 -9.78 -0.07 9.01
C ILE A 173 -8.73 -0.64 9.97
N LEU A 174 -7.48 -0.17 9.87
CA LEU A 174 -6.39 -0.62 10.76
C LEU A 174 -6.64 -0.21 12.22
N SER A 175 -7.18 0.99 12.45
CA SER A 175 -7.55 1.45 13.80
C SER A 175 -8.68 0.60 14.39
N GLN A 176 -9.70 0.26 13.59
CA GLN A 176 -10.76 -0.65 14.02
C GLN A 176 -10.24 -2.05 14.29
N ALA A 177 -9.31 -2.57 13.47
CA ALA A 177 -8.66 -3.86 13.69
C ALA A 177 -7.94 -3.89 15.05
N ARG A 178 -7.16 -2.84 15.37
CA ARG A 178 -6.48 -2.71 16.66
C ARG A 178 -7.48 -2.63 17.83
N GLY A 179 -8.54 -1.85 17.68
CA GLY A 179 -9.57 -1.71 18.70
C GLY A 179 -10.30 -3.03 19.01
N LEU A 180 -10.67 -3.76 17.96
CA LEU A 180 -11.30 -5.08 18.06
C LEU A 180 -10.37 -6.09 18.73
N TYR A 181 -9.09 -6.05 18.36
CA TYR A 181 -8.06 -6.88 18.97
C TYR A 181 -7.87 -6.57 20.46
N LYS A 182 -7.76 -5.30 20.85
CA LYS A 182 -7.60 -4.88 22.25
C LYS A 182 -8.82 -5.30 23.10
N ARG A 183 -10.03 -5.21 22.53
CA ARG A 183 -11.26 -5.68 23.21
C ARG A 183 -11.25 -7.19 23.44
N PHE A 184 -10.82 -7.99 22.46
CA PHE A 184 -10.69 -9.44 22.60
C PHE A 184 -9.79 -9.81 23.78
N VAL A 185 -8.61 -9.21 23.80
CA VAL A 185 -7.61 -9.42 24.82
C VAL A 185 -8.14 -9.10 26.22
N ASN A 186 -8.78 -7.94 26.37
CA ASN A 186 -9.36 -7.54 27.64
C ASN A 186 -10.47 -8.48 28.10
N SER A 187 -11.22 -9.10 27.18
CA SER A 187 -12.32 -10.03 27.53
C SER A 187 -11.86 -11.44 27.91
N THR A 188 -10.75 -11.93 27.35
CA THR A 188 -10.24 -13.30 27.63
C THR A 188 -9.30 -13.37 28.84
N GLY A 189 -8.87 -12.23 29.39
CA GLY A 189 -8.06 -12.14 30.61
C GLY A 189 -6.61 -12.59 30.42
N PHE A 190 -6.35 -13.90 30.36
CA PHE A 190 -5.00 -14.45 30.24
C PHE A 190 -4.57 -14.55 28.78
N LEU A 191 -3.55 -13.78 28.39
CA LEU A 191 -2.90 -13.95 27.09
C LEU A 191 -1.77 -14.96 27.17
N GLY A 192 -1.91 -16.07 26.46
CA GLY A 192 -0.75 -16.89 26.10
C GLY A 192 0.20 -16.11 25.18
N ASP A 193 1.47 -16.52 25.10
CA ASP A 193 2.49 -15.83 24.29
C ASP A 193 2.10 -15.71 22.81
N GLN A 194 1.32 -16.67 22.30
CA GLN A 194 0.80 -16.63 20.93
C GLN A 194 -0.18 -15.47 20.70
N GLN A 195 -0.98 -15.10 21.70
CA GLN A 195 -1.87 -13.95 21.62
C GLN A 195 -1.07 -12.64 21.81
N TRP A 196 -0.01 -12.62 22.63
CA TRP A 196 0.88 -11.46 22.75
C TRP A 196 1.64 -11.15 21.45
N ALA A 197 2.15 -12.20 20.79
CA ALA A 197 2.78 -12.13 19.48
C ALA A 197 1.83 -11.55 18.41
N MET A 198 0.56 -11.93 18.45
CA MET A 198 -0.44 -11.44 17.50
C MET A 198 -0.83 -9.97 17.74
N ILE A 199 -0.79 -9.47 18.99
CA ILE A 199 -0.96 -8.02 19.26
C ILE A 199 0.16 -7.23 18.60
N LYS A 200 1.41 -7.60 18.90
CA LYS A 200 2.58 -6.89 18.42
C LYS A 200 2.62 -6.84 16.90
N MET A 201 2.19 -7.92 16.26
CA MET A 201 2.07 -8.01 14.81
C MET A 201 1.00 -7.07 14.24
N VAL A 202 -0.19 -6.97 14.87
CA VAL A 202 -1.22 -6.00 14.47
C VAL A 202 -0.75 -4.57 14.70
N GLU A 203 -0.10 -4.27 15.82
CA GLU A 203 0.44 -2.94 16.11
C GLU A 203 1.52 -2.52 15.11
N GLN A 204 2.43 -3.44 14.75
CA GLN A 204 3.39 -3.20 13.69
C GLN A 204 2.70 -2.91 12.36
N ARG A 205 1.67 -3.68 11.97
CA ARG A 205 0.93 -3.44 10.71
C ARG A 205 0.22 -2.10 10.65
N VAL A 206 -0.36 -1.64 11.77
CA VAL A 206 -1.04 -0.34 11.88
C VAL A 206 -0.08 0.82 11.59
N VAL A 207 1.21 0.66 11.89
CA VAL A 207 2.24 1.68 11.62
C VAL A 207 2.90 1.47 10.25
N PHE A 208 3.38 0.25 9.96
CA PHE A 208 4.15 0.00 8.75
C PHE A 208 3.32 0.11 7.47
N TYR A 209 2.06 -0.33 7.45
CA TYR A 209 1.27 -0.32 6.21
C TYR A 209 0.95 1.11 5.74
N PRO A 210 0.47 2.03 6.59
CA PRO A 210 0.26 3.42 6.18
C PRO A 210 1.56 4.15 5.86
N VAL A 211 2.65 3.87 6.60
CA VAL A 211 3.96 4.49 6.32
C VAL A 211 4.48 4.06 4.96
N VAL A 212 4.47 2.76 4.64
CA VAL A 212 4.91 2.26 3.33
C VAL A 212 4.03 2.82 2.23
N PHE A 213 2.70 2.82 2.42
CA PHE A 213 1.78 3.44 1.46
C PHE A 213 2.14 4.92 1.23
N PHE A 214 2.27 5.71 2.29
CA PHE A 214 2.63 7.12 2.17
C PHE A 214 3.98 7.31 1.50
N CYS A 215 5.04 6.62 1.92
CA CYS A 215 6.38 6.76 1.34
C CYS A 215 6.44 6.33 -0.14
N CYS A 216 5.71 5.29 -0.53
CA CYS A 216 5.70 4.80 -1.91
C CYS A 216 4.91 5.68 -2.87
N TRP A 217 3.94 6.46 -2.38
CA TRP A 217 3.08 7.30 -3.23
C TRP A 217 3.29 8.81 -2.99
N ALA A 218 4.00 9.20 -1.94
CA ALA A 218 4.30 10.60 -1.63
C ALA A 218 4.98 11.34 -2.78
N PRO A 219 6.00 10.80 -3.48
CA PRO A 219 6.61 11.51 -4.60
C PRO A 219 5.59 11.85 -5.70
N ALA A 220 4.67 10.92 -6.00
CA ALA A 220 3.57 11.12 -6.94
C ALA A 220 2.60 12.20 -6.49
N VAL A 221 2.24 12.20 -5.20
CA VAL A 221 1.31 13.16 -4.59
C VAL A 221 1.95 14.54 -4.57
N LEU A 222 3.21 14.66 -4.16
CA LEU A 222 3.94 15.92 -4.20
C LEU A 222 4.05 16.46 -5.62
N LEU A 223 4.34 15.61 -6.61
CA LEU A 223 4.31 16.00 -8.03
C LEU A 223 2.93 16.50 -8.47
N GLY A 224 1.86 15.79 -8.10
CA GLY A 224 0.48 16.21 -8.37
C GLY A 224 0.14 17.56 -7.73
N MET A 225 0.57 17.80 -6.49
CA MET A 225 0.36 19.07 -5.79
C MET A 225 1.16 20.22 -6.41
N LEU A 226 2.43 19.98 -6.78
CA LEU A 226 3.26 20.98 -7.46
C LEU A 226 2.66 21.40 -8.81
N LYS A 227 2.01 20.48 -9.52
CA LYS A 227 1.27 20.80 -10.75
C LYS A 227 0.10 21.74 -10.52
N LEU A 228 -0.57 21.67 -9.36
CA LEU A 228 -1.68 22.56 -9.03
C LEU A 228 -1.19 23.96 -8.62
N THR A 229 -0.01 24.06 -8.01
CA THR A 229 0.50 25.33 -7.47
C THR A 229 1.39 26.10 -8.46
N ALA A 230 1.65 25.57 -9.66
CA ALA A 230 2.45 26.20 -10.73
C ALA A 230 3.85 26.69 -10.30
N SER A 231 4.37 26.19 -9.18
CA SER A 231 5.64 26.61 -8.60
C SER A 231 6.72 25.58 -8.92
N THR A 232 7.33 25.68 -10.10
CA THR A 232 8.26 24.66 -10.60
C THR A 232 9.72 25.09 -10.42
N THR A 233 10.34 24.71 -9.30
CA THR A 233 11.81 24.67 -9.24
C THR A 233 12.28 23.43 -9.99
N SER A 234 12.88 23.60 -11.16
CA SER A 234 13.26 22.52 -12.10
C SER A 234 14.00 21.35 -11.45
N LYS A 235 14.87 21.62 -10.46
CA LYS A 235 15.64 20.59 -9.73
C LYS A 235 14.77 19.69 -8.85
N ILE A 236 13.82 20.26 -8.11
CA ILE A 236 12.94 19.52 -7.19
C ILE A 236 11.99 18.64 -8.00
N TYR A 237 11.46 19.20 -9.10
CA TYR A 237 10.56 18.49 -10.00
C TYR A 237 11.23 17.26 -10.62
N MET A 238 12.47 17.39 -11.13
CA MET A 238 13.22 16.26 -11.68
C MET A 238 13.60 15.22 -10.62
N ALA A 239 13.98 15.65 -9.41
CA ALA A 239 14.28 14.73 -8.31
C ALA A 239 13.06 13.90 -7.90
N LEU A 240 11.89 14.55 -7.79
CA LEU A 240 10.63 13.85 -7.50
C LEU A 240 10.22 12.91 -8.64
N LEU A 241 10.47 13.26 -9.89
CA LEU A 241 10.20 12.42 -11.05
C LEU A 241 11.04 11.13 -11.03
N ILE A 242 12.34 11.24 -10.74
CA ILE A 242 13.24 10.08 -10.60
C ILE A 242 12.82 9.22 -9.41
N LEU A 243 12.55 9.85 -8.27
CA LEU A 243 12.10 9.15 -7.07
C LEU A 243 10.76 8.44 -7.33
N GLN A 244 9.88 9.04 -8.13
CA GLN A 244 8.61 8.46 -8.51
C GLN A 244 8.78 7.24 -9.42
N ALA A 245 9.68 7.30 -10.41
CA ALA A 245 9.97 6.15 -11.26
C ALA A 245 10.51 4.96 -10.45
N LEU A 246 11.43 5.24 -9.52
CA LEU A 246 12.01 4.22 -8.63
C LEU A 246 10.98 3.64 -7.65
N THR A 247 10.16 4.50 -7.04
CA THR A 247 9.12 4.06 -6.09
C THR A 247 8.02 3.28 -6.80
N ALA A 248 7.52 3.73 -7.96
CA ALA A 248 6.52 3.01 -8.74
C ALA A 248 7.01 1.61 -9.19
N ALA A 249 8.26 1.49 -9.64
CA ALA A 249 8.83 0.20 -10.03
C ALA A 249 9.11 -0.73 -8.84
N SER A 250 9.45 -0.17 -7.67
CA SER A 250 9.76 -0.95 -6.46
C SER A 250 8.53 -1.27 -5.60
N GLN A 251 7.37 -0.65 -5.86
CA GLN A 251 6.13 -0.86 -5.11
C GLN A 251 5.72 -2.33 -5.01
N GLY A 252 5.69 -3.05 -6.14
CA GLY A 252 5.33 -4.48 -6.13
C GLY A 252 6.31 -5.33 -5.30
N LEU A 253 7.59 -4.96 -5.28
CA LEU A 253 8.65 -5.63 -4.52
C LEU A 253 8.54 -5.32 -3.02
N LEU A 254 8.33 -4.05 -2.66
CA LEU A 254 8.15 -3.59 -1.29
C LEU A 254 6.86 -4.14 -0.67
N ASN A 255 5.78 -4.18 -1.44
CA ASN A 255 4.52 -4.82 -1.06
C ASN A 255 4.76 -6.30 -0.74
N CYS A 256 5.39 -7.06 -1.64
CA CYS A 256 5.73 -8.47 -1.39
C CYS A 256 6.62 -8.67 -0.16
N LEU A 257 7.62 -7.80 0.06
CA LEU A 257 8.53 -7.89 1.21
C LEU A 257 7.79 -7.61 2.52
N VAL A 258 7.00 -6.55 2.61
CA VAL A 258 6.25 -6.16 3.82
C VAL A 258 5.16 -7.20 4.16
N TYR A 259 4.43 -7.67 3.16
CA TYR A 259 3.40 -8.69 3.33
C TYR A 259 4.01 -10.06 3.67
N GLY A 260 5.11 -10.44 3.01
CA GLY A 260 5.83 -11.69 3.26
C GLY A 260 6.53 -11.71 4.63
N TRP A 261 7.20 -10.62 5.00
CA TRP A 261 7.88 -10.48 6.29
C TRP A 261 6.89 -10.59 7.46
N THR A 262 5.76 -9.89 7.39
CA THR A 262 4.75 -9.97 8.46
C THR A 262 4.13 -11.37 8.59
N GLN A 263 3.99 -12.13 7.49
CA GLN A 263 3.57 -13.54 7.57
C GLN A 263 4.66 -14.46 8.11
N HIS A 264 5.93 -14.26 7.71
CA HIS A 264 7.05 -15.07 8.18
C HIS A 264 7.33 -14.89 9.67
N VAL A 265 7.26 -13.65 10.17
CA VAL A 265 7.35 -13.33 11.61
C VAL A 265 6.23 -14.04 12.38
N PHE A 266 5.00 -14.01 11.86
CA PHE A 266 3.88 -14.70 12.48
C PHE A 266 4.07 -16.23 12.51
N LEU A 267 4.53 -16.83 11.41
CA LEU A 267 4.81 -18.26 11.35
C LEU A 267 5.95 -18.66 12.30
N SER A 268 7.00 -17.85 12.38
CA SER A 268 8.12 -18.05 13.31
C SER A 268 7.67 -17.99 14.77
N LEU A 269 6.84 -17.01 15.13
CA LEU A 269 6.27 -16.87 16.48
C LEU A 269 5.32 -18.03 16.83
N LYS A 270 4.52 -18.50 15.86
CA LYS A 270 3.67 -19.69 16.03
C LYS A 270 4.49 -20.97 16.23
N ARG A 271 5.63 -21.10 15.55
CA ARG A 271 6.54 -22.24 15.71
C ARG A 271 7.24 -22.23 17.07
N GLY A 272 7.66 -21.06 17.54
CA GLY A 272 8.23 -20.88 18.88
C GLY A 272 7.23 -21.22 19.99
N SER A 273 5.99 -20.73 19.89
CA SER A 273 4.95 -21.02 20.88
C SER A 273 4.54 -22.49 20.93
N ARG A 274 4.57 -23.22 19.80
CA ARG A 274 4.32 -24.67 19.79
C ARG A 274 5.42 -25.47 20.50
N ARG A 275 6.69 -25.11 20.28
CA ARG A 275 7.83 -25.76 20.95
C ARG A 275 7.77 -25.62 22.48
N ASP A 276 7.34 -24.47 22.98
CA ASP A 276 7.21 -24.21 24.42
C ASP A 276 6.01 -24.94 25.06
N VAL A 277 4.92 -25.13 24.32
CA VAL A 277 3.74 -25.89 24.78
C VAL A 277 4.04 -27.38 24.87
N ASP A 278 4.84 -27.93 23.94
CA ASP A 278 5.20 -29.35 23.93
C ASP A 278 6.27 -29.73 24.97
N THR A 279 6.92 -28.77 25.63
CA THR A 279 8.02 -29.03 26.58
C THR A 279 7.74 -28.65 28.03
N GLN A 280 6.71 -27.84 28.34
CA GLN A 280 6.42 -27.46 29.73
C GLN A 280 4.92 -27.38 30.05
N THR A 281 4.53 -27.97 31.17
CA THR A 281 3.18 -27.79 31.72
C THR A 281 3.02 -26.36 32.27
N PRO A 282 1.80 -25.78 32.21
CA PRO A 282 1.54 -24.40 32.62
C PRO A 282 2.00 -24.07 34.05
N LEU A 283 1.97 -25.06 34.95
CA LEU A 283 2.39 -24.94 36.36
C LEU A 283 3.91 -24.80 36.53
N LEU A 284 4.71 -25.53 35.74
CA LEU A 284 6.17 -25.41 35.78
C LEU A 284 6.63 -24.03 35.31
N ARG A 285 5.88 -23.41 34.40
CA ARG A 285 6.17 -22.09 33.84
C ARG A 285 5.93 -20.96 34.84
N SER A 286 4.84 -21.02 35.60
CA SER A 286 4.57 -20.04 36.67
C SER A 286 5.57 -20.18 37.82
N GLN A 287 5.95 -21.42 38.17
CA GLN A 287 6.98 -21.65 39.19
C GLN A 287 8.35 -21.12 38.76
N LYS A 288 8.81 -21.40 37.54
CA LYS A 288 10.12 -20.91 37.07
C LYS A 288 10.22 -19.39 37.05
N LYS A 289 9.12 -18.70 36.71
CA LYS A 289 9.06 -17.23 36.70
C LYS A 289 9.12 -16.64 38.12
N PHE A 290 8.54 -17.33 39.11
CA PHE A 290 8.61 -16.95 40.51
C PHE A 290 9.99 -17.24 41.12
N TYR A 291 10.61 -18.37 40.78
CA TYR A 291 11.98 -18.69 41.24
C TYR A 291 13.04 -17.74 40.65
N SER A 292 12.89 -17.32 39.39
CA SER A 292 13.80 -16.37 38.76
C SER A 292 13.66 -14.92 39.28
N SER A 293 12.49 -14.53 39.78
CA SER A 293 12.30 -13.22 40.44
C SER A 293 12.74 -13.19 41.90
N THR A 294 12.98 -14.36 42.51
CA THR A 294 13.35 -14.49 43.93
C THR A 294 14.80 -14.94 44.10
N ALA A 295 15.52 -15.24 43.01
CA ALA A 295 16.94 -15.53 43.04
C ALA A 295 17.71 -14.25 43.44
N PRO A 296 18.47 -14.25 44.54
CA PRO A 296 19.36 -13.14 44.87
C PRO A 296 20.35 -12.96 43.72
N ALA A 297 20.60 -11.71 43.31
CA ALA A 297 21.76 -11.40 42.49
C ALA A 297 23.00 -11.89 43.24
N GLY A 298 23.61 -12.97 42.76
CA GLY A 298 24.88 -13.46 43.29
C GLY A 298 25.95 -12.38 43.14
N PRO A 299 26.87 -12.22 44.10
CA PRO A 299 27.84 -11.13 44.12
C PRO A 299 28.91 -11.28 43.01
N PRO A 300 29.65 -10.20 42.70
CA PRO A 300 30.59 -10.17 41.58
C PRO A 300 31.88 -10.95 41.87
N ASP A 301 32.41 -11.55 40.81
CA ASP A 301 33.75 -12.08 40.53
C ASP A 301 34.70 -12.44 41.69
N THR A 302 35.24 -13.66 41.64
CA THR A 302 36.62 -13.89 42.09
C THR A 302 37.28 -14.99 41.25
N GLU A 303 38.42 -14.65 40.67
CA GLU A 303 39.40 -15.50 40.00
C GLU A 303 39.78 -16.74 40.83
N GLY A 304 40.18 -17.84 40.18
CA GLY A 304 41.10 -18.80 40.81
C GLY A 304 41.00 -20.26 40.42
N SER A 305 41.86 -20.64 39.46
CA SER A 305 42.64 -21.88 39.40
C SER A 305 42.01 -23.22 38.97
N SER A 306 42.49 -23.64 37.78
CA SER A 306 42.68 -24.98 37.23
C SER A 306 42.69 -26.18 38.18
N SER A 307 42.12 -27.31 37.71
CA SER A 307 42.80 -28.61 37.70
C SER A 307 42.16 -29.59 36.69
N THR A 308 43.06 -30.34 36.07
CA THR A 308 43.01 -31.16 34.86
C THR A 308 42.54 -32.59 35.13
N LEU A 309 42.16 -33.30 34.05
CA LEU A 309 42.11 -34.78 33.86
C LEU A 309 41.02 -35.52 34.68
N LEU A 310 40.11 -36.29 34.06
CA LEU A 310 40.31 -37.41 33.13
C LEU A 310 39.08 -37.58 32.23
#